data_AF-A0A068UUF1-F1
#
_entry.id   AF-A0A068UUF1-F1
#
_cell.length_a   1.000
_cell.length_b   1.000
_cell.length_c   1.000
_cell.angle_alpha   90.00
_cell.angle_beta   90.00
_cell.angle_gamma   90.00
#
_symmetry.space_group_name_H-M   'P 1'
#
loop_
_entity.id
_entity.type
_entity.pdbx_description
1 polymer ?
#
loop_
_entity_poly.entity_id
_entity_poly.type
_entity_poly.pdbx_seq_one_letter_code
_entity_poly.pdbx_strand_id
1 'polypeptide(L)'
;MRIEEHLCGFIPITTTRYAVNKLRISVKTPWYPWYTQGHVGGYVVGYENLTFVTVRGAGHLVPRYQFAHGLALFSSFLEGKLPPSS
;
A
#
# COMPACT_ATOMS: atom_id res chain seq x y z
N MET A 1 9.79 -5.00 21.91
CA MET A 1 8.50 -4.29 21.70
C MET A 1 8.80 -2.80 21.53
N ARG A 2 8.79 -2.31 20.29
CA ARG A 2 8.73 -0.88 19.96
C ARG A 2 8.29 -0.78 18.50
N ILE A 3 6.99 -0.61 18.30
CA ILE A 3 6.37 -0.23 17.03
C ILE A 3 6.02 1.25 17.16
N GLU A 4 7.02 2.09 16.93
CA GLU A 4 6.81 3.52 16.66
C GLU A 4 6.85 3.67 15.14
N GLU A 5 5.79 3.23 14.47
CA GLU A 5 5.48 3.69 13.11
C GLU A 5 4.08 4.29 13.20
N HIS A 6 3.89 5.51 12.68
CA HIS A 6 2.60 6.22 12.69
C HIS A 6 1.55 5.44 11.87
N LEU A 7 0.93 4.44 12.48
CA LEU A 7 -0.09 3.59 11.88
C LEU A 7 -1.48 4.16 12.15
N CYS A 8 -2.41 3.99 11.21
CA CYS A 8 -3.81 4.32 11.45
C CYS A 8 -4.38 3.44 12.58
N GLY A 9 -4.64 4.03 13.75
CA GLY A 9 -5.22 3.32 14.90
C GLY A 9 -6.73 3.07 14.81
N PHE A 10 -7.44 3.80 13.94
CA PHE A 10 -8.88 3.68 13.76
C PHE A 10 -9.26 2.61 12.71
N ILE A 11 -8.53 2.58 11.59
CA ILE A 11 -8.73 1.63 10.50
C ILE A 11 -7.36 1.04 10.14
N PRO A 12 -6.90 0.01 10.88
CA PRO A 12 -5.61 -0.60 10.62
C PRO A 12 -5.62 -1.40 9.31
N ILE A 13 -4.43 -1.56 8.73
CA ILE A 13 -4.20 -2.29 7.46
C ILE A 13 -4.77 -3.73 7.53
N THR A 14 -4.73 -4.35 8.70
CA THR A 14 -5.22 -5.71 8.95
C THR A 14 -6.72 -5.85 8.67
N THR A 15 -7.52 -4.83 9.02
CA THR A 15 -8.98 -4.83 8.78
C THR A 15 -9.28 -4.85 7.29
N THR A 16 -8.68 -3.93 6.52
CA THR A 16 -8.88 -3.87 5.07
C THR A 16 -8.34 -5.13 4.39
N ARG A 17 -7.19 -5.65 4.83
CA ARG A 17 -6.62 -6.91 4.30
C ARG A 17 -7.54 -8.10 4.54
N TYR A 18 -8.16 -8.19 5.73
CA TYR A 18 -9.15 -9.24 6.01
C TYR A 18 -10.38 -9.11 5.11
N ALA A 19 -10.89 -7.90 4.91
CA ALA A 19 -12.02 -7.66 4.02
C ALA A 19 -11.70 -8.05 2.56
N VAL A 20 -10.54 -7.65 2.04
CA VAL A 20 -10.09 -8.04 0.69
C VAL A 20 -9.95 -9.55 0.57
N ASN A 21 -9.37 -10.23 1.57
CA ASN A 21 -9.26 -11.69 1.56
C ASN A 21 -10.62 -12.41 1.52
N LYS A 22 -11.70 -11.81 2.04
CA LYS A 22 -13.05 -12.38 1.97
C LYS A 22 -13.65 -12.35 0.57
N LEU A 23 -13.14 -11.52 -0.34
CA LEU A 23 -13.58 -11.47 -1.73
C LEU A 23 -13.11 -12.71 -2.54
N ARG A 24 -12.14 -13.49 -2.01
CA ARG A 24 -11.60 -14.70 -2.65
C ARG A 24 -11.11 -14.47 -4.10
N ILE A 25 -10.59 -13.28 -4.39
CA ILE A 25 -10.02 -12.94 -5.69
C ILE A 25 -8.65 -13.62 -5.82
N SER A 26 -8.34 -14.15 -7.01
CA SER A 26 -7.03 -14.76 -7.28
C SER A 26 -5.91 -13.71 -7.25
N VAL A 27 -4.76 -14.10 -6.69
CA VAL A 27 -3.54 -13.27 -6.69
C VAL A 27 -2.87 -13.40 -8.05
N LYS A 28 -2.71 -12.28 -8.75
CA LYS A 28 -2.01 -12.18 -10.03
C LYS A 28 -0.55 -11.77 -9.86
N THR A 29 -0.26 -10.95 -8.86
CA THR A 29 1.08 -10.47 -8.54
C THR A 29 1.33 -10.68 -7.05
N PRO A 30 2.31 -11.52 -6.67
CA PRO A 30 2.58 -11.84 -5.27
C PRO A 30 3.00 -10.60 -4.49
N TRP A 31 2.92 -10.67 -3.16
CA TRP A 31 3.27 -9.57 -2.27
C TRP A 31 4.74 -9.14 -2.46
N TYR A 32 4.99 -7.86 -2.77
CA TYR A 32 6.34 -7.31 -2.95
C TYR A 32 6.47 -5.89 -2.39
N PRO A 33 7.69 -5.48 -1.95
CA PRO A 33 7.94 -4.11 -1.53
C PRO A 33 8.00 -3.18 -2.75
N TRP A 34 7.41 -2.00 -2.65
CA TRP A 34 7.52 -0.98 -3.69
C TRP A 34 8.33 0.22 -3.19
N TYR A 35 8.92 0.95 -4.14
CA TYR A 35 9.92 1.96 -3.86
C TYR A 35 9.53 3.33 -4.42
N THR A 36 10.04 4.38 -3.82
CA THR A 36 10.01 5.74 -4.37
C THR A 36 11.30 6.41 -3.94
N GLN A 37 12.05 6.93 -4.92
CA GLN A 37 13.33 7.60 -4.66
C GLN A 37 14.31 6.73 -3.84
N GLY A 38 14.35 5.42 -4.11
CA GLY A 38 15.24 4.48 -3.42
C GLY A 38 14.81 4.07 -2.01
N HIS A 39 13.68 4.56 -1.50
CA HIS A 39 13.14 4.18 -0.19
C HIS A 39 11.92 3.28 -0.34
N VAL A 40 11.74 2.35 0.60
CA VAL A 40 10.56 1.48 0.65
C VAL A 40 9.32 2.32 0.96
N GLY A 41 8.45 2.47 -0.04
CA GLY A 41 7.16 3.15 0.07
C GLY A 41 6.10 2.30 0.76
N GLY A 42 6.27 0.98 0.76
CA GLY A 42 5.38 0.03 1.43
C GLY A 42 5.35 -1.30 0.67
N TYR A 43 4.18 -1.92 0.62
CA TYR A 43 3.99 -3.21 -0.06
C TYR A 43 2.75 -3.23 -0.95
N VAL A 44 2.82 -4.03 -2.01
CA VAL A 44 1.76 -4.23 -3.00
C VAL A 44 1.44 -5.72 -3.10
N VAL A 45 0.17 -6.05 -3.28
CA VAL A 45 -0.29 -7.32 -3.86
C VAL A 45 -1.30 -7.02 -4.95
N GLY A 46 -1.10 -7.62 -6.12
CA GLY A 46 -2.01 -7.51 -7.26
C GLY A 46 -2.94 -8.72 -7.30
N TYR A 47 -4.25 -8.47 -7.30
CA TYR A 47 -5.29 -9.45 -7.56
C TYR A 47 -5.88 -9.22 -8.94
N GLU A 48 -6.72 -10.13 -9.42
CA GLU A 48 -7.51 -9.90 -10.63
C GLU A 48 -8.44 -8.68 -10.44
N ASN A 49 -8.19 -7.60 -11.21
CA ASN A 49 -8.92 -6.33 -11.18
C ASN A 49 -8.93 -5.57 -9.84
N LEU A 50 -8.06 -5.93 -8.88
CA LEU A 50 -7.93 -5.23 -7.60
C LEU A 50 -6.47 -5.19 -7.16
N THR A 51 -6.00 -4.03 -6.72
CA THR A 51 -4.65 -3.89 -6.15
C THR A 51 -4.76 -3.42 -4.72
N PHE A 52 -4.07 -4.11 -3.82
CA PHE A 52 -3.97 -3.70 -2.42
C PHE A 52 -2.56 -3.15 -2.17
N VAL A 53 -2.49 -1.90 -1.73
CA VAL A 53 -1.23 -1.19 -1.46
C VAL A 53 -1.20 -0.67 -0.04
N THR A 54 -0.07 -0.86 0.63
CA THR A 54 0.24 -0.23 1.91
C THR A 54 1.26 0.88 1.70
N VAL A 55 1.16 1.94 2.51
CA VAL A 55 2.13 3.03 2.54
C VAL A 55 2.82 3.04 3.90
N ARG A 56 4.13 2.79 3.90
CA ARG A 56 4.94 2.73 5.11
C ARG A 56 5.02 4.11 5.77
N GLY A 57 4.92 4.14 7.10
CA GLY A 57 5.00 5.39 7.88
C GLY A 57 3.84 6.36 7.65
N ALA A 58 2.74 5.92 7.02
CA ALA A 58 1.55 6.73 6.81
C ALA A 58 0.44 6.40 7.83
N GLY A 59 -0.14 7.45 8.42
CA GLY A 59 -1.36 7.35 9.22
C GLY A 59 -2.64 7.29 8.36
N HIS A 60 -3.79 7.65 8.96
CA HIS A 60 -5.09 7.62 8.26
C HIS A 60 -5.15 8.52 7.02
N LEU A 61 -4.45 9.67 7.07
CA LEU A 61 -4.37 10.64 5.99
C LEU A 61 -3.04 10.47 5.24
N VAL A 62 -2.96 9.50 4.33
CA VAL A 62 -1.70 9.12 3.66
C VAL A 62 -0.92 10.31 3.10
N PRO A 63 -1.50 11.21 2.26
CA PRO A 63 -0.75 12.32 1.68
C PRO A 63 -0.26 13.36 2.70
N ARG A 64 -0.85 13.42 3.91
CA ARG A 64 -0.42 14.32 4.99
C ARG A 64 0.88 13.85 5.64
N TYR A 65 1.03 12.54 5.83
CA TYR A 65 2.19 11.96 6.53
C TYR A 65 3.30 11.51 5.58
N GLN A 66 2.94 11.07 4.38
CA GLN A 66 3.86 10.49 3.40
C GLN A 66 3.55 11.08 2.01
N PHE A 67 3.83 12.37 1.83
CA PHE A 67 3.48 13.09 0.60
C PHE A 67 4.08 12.45 -0.67
N ALA A 68 5.39 12.19 -0.68
CA ALA A 68 6.07 11.62 -1.84
C ALA A 68 5.54 10.23 -2.23
N HIS A 69 5.33 9.35 -1.24
CA HIS A 69 4.73 8.03 -1.45
C HIS A 69 3.27 8.13 -1.90
N GLY A 70 2.49 9.03 -1.31
CA GLY A 70 1.10 9.27 -1.68
C GLY A 70 0.96 9.74 -3.13
N LEU A 71 1.83 10.66 -3.56
CA LEU A 71 1.85 11.14 -4.95
C LEU A 71 2.28 10.02 -5.92
N ALA A 72 3.34 9.28 -5.61
CA ALA A 72 3.80 8.17 -6.45
C ALA A 72 2.73 7.08 -6.62
N LEU A 73 2.01 6.76 -5.55
CA LEU A 73 0.88 5.83 -5.59
C LEU A 73 -0.26 6.38 -6.47
N PHE A 74 -0.62 7.65 -6.31
CA PHE A 74 -1.68 8.29 -7.10
C PHE A 74 -1.33 8.33 -8.60
N SER A 75 -0.10 8.70 -8.95
CA SER A 75 0.38 8.66 -10.33
C SER A 75 0.32 7.25 -10.93
N SER A 76 0.79 6.23 -10.17
CA SER A 76 0.73 4.83 -10.61
C SER A 76 -0.71 4.37 -10.87
N PHE A 77 -1.64 4.78 -10.00
CA PHE A 77 -3.07 4.49 -10.15
C PHE A 77 -3.64 5.10 -11.44
N LEU A 78 -3.34 6.37 -11.73
CA LEU A 78 -3.82 7.03 -12.96
C LEU A 78 -3.25 6.39 -14.24
N GLU A 79 -2.03 5.87 -14.19
CA GLU A 79 -1.41 5.15 -15.30
C GLU A 79 -1.90 3.70 -15.44
N GLY A 80 -2.70 3.20 -14.49
CA GLY A 80 -3.13 1.79 -14.46
C GLY A 80 -1.98 0.82 -14.21
N LYS A 81 -0.91 1.26 -13.56
CA LYS A 81 0.29 0.47 -13.26
C LYS A 81 0.41 0.19 -11.77
N LEU A 82 1.09 -0.90 -11.44
CA LEU A 82 1.47 -1.17 -10.06
C LEU A 82 2.63 -0.26 -9.63
N PRO A 83 2.73 0.13 -8.35
CA PRO A 83 3.89 0.85 -7.83
C PRO A 83 5.20 0.08 -8.11
N PRO A 84 6.31 0.80 -8.39
CA PRO A 84 7.54 0.20 -8.90
C PRO A 84 8.23 -0.67 -7.82
N SER A 85 8.80 -1.80 -8.24
CA SER A 85 9.48 -2.76 -7.36
C SER A 85 10.94 -2.41 -7.06
N SER A 86 11.48 -1.34 -7.65
CA SER A 86 12.85 -0.84 -7.48
C SER A 86 12.96 0.62 -7.90
#